data_AF-Q1RB52-F1
#
_entry.id   AF-Q1RB52-F1
#
_cell.length_a   1.000
_cell.length_b   1.000
_cell.length_c   1.000
_cell.angle_alpha   90.00
_cell.angle_beta   90.00
_cell.angle_gamma   90.00
#
_symmetry.space_group_name_H-M   'P 1'
#
loop_
_entity.id
_entity.type
_entity.pdbx_description
1 polymer ?
#
loop_
_entity_poly.entity_id
_entity_poly.type
_entity_poly.pdbx_seq_one_letter_code
_entity_poly.pdbx_strand_id
1 'polypeptide(L)'
;MEYFDMRKMSVNLWRNAAGETREICTFPPAKRDFYWRASITSIAANGEFSLFPGMERIVTLLEGGEMFLESADRFNHTLKPLQPFSFAADLVVKAKLTAGQMSMDFNIMTRLDVCKAKVRIAERTFTTFGSRGGVVFVINGAWQLGDKLLTTDQGACWFDGRHTLRLLQPQGKLLFSEINWLAGHSPDQVQ
;
A
#
# COMPACT_ATOMS: atom_id res chain seq x y z
N MET A 1 -6.46 -6.83 -14.11
CA MET A 1 -6.28 -5.44 -13.62
C MET A 1 -7.63 -4.91 -13.19
N GLU A 2 -7.69 -4.32 -12.00
CA GLU A 2 -8.90 -3.75 -11.40
C GLU A 2 -8.63 -2.28 -11.07
N TYR A 3 -9.61 -1.41 -11.32
CA TYR A 3 -9.53 0.01 -10.99
C TYR A 3 -10.35 0.30 -9.74
N PHE A 4 -9.91 1.25 -8.93
CA PHE A 4 -10.61 1.66 -7.73
C PHE A 4 -10.62 3.18 -7.57
N ASP A 5 -11.61 3.66 -6.83
CA ASP A 5 -11.75 5.04 -6.38
C ASP A 5 -11.94 4.96 -4.87
N MET A 6 -10.96 5.44 -4.10
CA MET A 6 -10.92 5.30 -2.64
C MET A 6 -12.20 5.79 -1.97
N ARG A 7 -12.83 6.82 -2.53
CA ARG A 7 -14.06 7.44 -2.00
C ARG A 7 -15.28 6.54 -2.15
N LYS A 8 -15.20 5.53 -3.02
CA LYS A 8 -16.26 4.54 -3.30
C LYS A 8 -15.96 3.15 -2.72
N MET A 9 -14.82 2.98 -2.06
CA MET A 9 -14.44 1.70 -1.48
C MET A 9 -15.21 1.42 -0.19
N SER A 10 -15.55 0.14 0.02
CA SER A 10 -16.10 -0.34 1.28
C SER A 10 -15.13 -0.10 2.44
N VAL A 11 -15.68 0.32 3.58
CA VAL A 11 -14.93 0.63 4.79
C VAL A 11 -15.16 -0.45 5.84
N ASN A 12 -14.07 -0.98 6.39
CA ASN A 12 -14.11 -1.88 7.55
C ASN A 12 -13.65 -1.13 8.80
N LEU A 13 -14.58 -0.78 9.68
CA LEU A 13 -14.28 -0.13 10.95
C LEU A 13 -13.57 -1.09 11.91
N TRP A 14 -12.54 -0.60 12.61
CA TRP A 14 -11.88 -1.38 13.64
C TRP A 14 -12.76 -1.51 14.89
N ARG A 15 -12.67 -2.66 15.58
CA ARG A 15 -13.48 -2.93 16.78
C ARG A 15 -13.32 -1.89 17.89
N ASN A 16 -12.15 -1.28 17.99
CA ASN A 16 -11.83 -0.25 18.99
C ASN A 16 -12.16 1.18 18.53
N ALA A 17 -12.75 1.36 17.33
CA ALA A 17 -13.03 2.65 16.70
C ALA A 17 -11.79 3.57 16.54
N ALA A 18 -10.57 3.05 16.70
CA ALA A 18 -9.34 3.81 16.56
C ALA A 18 -8.93 4.02 15.08
N GLY A 19 -9.69 3.46 14.15
CA GLY A 19 -9.41 3.55 12.73
C GLY A 19 -10.33 2.69 11.87
N GLU A 20 -10.02 2.69 10.58
CA GLU A 20 -10.77 1.98 9.56
C GLU A 20 -9.85 1.56 8.41
N THR A 21 -10.22 0.49 7.71
CA THR A 21 -9.45 -0.03 6.59
C THR A 21 -10.32 -0.18 5.34
N ARG A 22 -9.83 0.37 4.23
CA ARG A 22 -10.32 0.15 2.86
C ARG A 22 -9.39 -0.83 2.17
N GLU A 23 -9.87 -2.04 1.88
CA GLU A 23 -9.07 -3.04 1.17
C GLU A 23 -9.06 -2.76 -0.32
N ILE A 24 -7.86 -2.60 -0.90
CA ILE A 24 -7.70 -2.42 -2.35
C ILE A 24 -7.77 -3.79 -3.03
N CYS A 25 -6.94 -4.72 -2.59
CA CYS A 25 -6.92 -6.09 -3.11
C CYS A 25 -6.17 -7.04 -2.18
N THR A 26 -6.43 -8.33 -2.38
CA THR A 26 -5.61 -9.44 -1.90
C THR A 26 -5.16 -10.27 -3.09
N PHE A 27 -4.06 -10.99 -2.95
CA PHE A 27 -3.69 -12.03 -3.89
C PHE A 27 -3.39 -13.35 -3.16
N PRO A 28 -4.11 -14.44 -3.45
CA PRO A 28 -5.18 -14.52 -4.44
C PRO A 28 -6.41 -13.66 -4.04
N PRO A 29 -7.24 -13.24 -5.00
CA PRO A 29 -8.41 -12.40 -4.71
C PRO A 29 -9.35 -13.02 -3.69
N ALA A 30 -9.88 -12.20 -2.78
CA ALA A 30 -10.88 -12.57 -1.76
C ALA A 30 -10.45 -13.72 -0.82
N LYS A 31 -9.15 -13.92 -0.60
CA LYS A 31 -8.62 -14.92 0.33
C LYS A 31 -8.10 -14.26 1.60
N ARG A 32 -8.47 -14.84 2.75
CA ARG A 32 -7.91 -14.46 4.06
C ARG A 32 -6.43 -14.82 4.18
N ASP A 33 -6.04 -15.95 3.58
CA ASP A 33 -4.65 -16.38 3.48
C ASP A 33 -4.05 -15.89 2.16
N PHE A 34 -3.56 -14.64 2.16
CA PHE A 34 -3.02 -13.97 0.99
C PHE A 34 -1.49 -14.05 0.96
N TYR A 35 -0.89 -14.08 -0.23
CA TYR A 35 0.53 -13.86 -0.44
C TYR A 35 0.88 -12.38 -0.37
N TRP A 36 -0.02 -11.51 -0.84
CA TRP A 36 0.12 -10.09 -0.64
C TRP A 36 -1.24 -9.39 -0.57
N ARG A 37 -1.27 -8.25 0.10
CA ARG A 37 -2.48 -7.45 0.34
C ARG A 37 -2.16 -5.97 0.31
N ALA A 38 -2.97 -5.20 -0.40
CA ALA A 38 -2.92 -3.74 -0.40
C ALA A 38 -4.17 -3.15 0.25
N SER A 39 -3.99 -2.10 1.04
CA SER A 39 -5.10 -1.40 1.70
C SER A 39 -4.75 0.04 2.02
N ILE A 40 -5.76 0.87 2.22
CA ILE A 40 -5.64 2.21 2.78
C ILE A 40 -6.27 2.20 4.16
N THR A 41 -5.55 2.69 5.17
CA THR A 41 -6.04 2.72 6.55
C THR A 41 -6.08 4.16 7.04
N SER A 42 -7.18 4.53 7.70
CA SER A 42 -7.26 5.78 8.46
C SER A 42 -7.11 5.45 9.94
N ILE A 43 -6.20 6.15 10.64
CA ILE A 43 -5.87 5.94 12.06
C ILE A 43 -6.24 7.21 12.80
N ALA A 44 -7.24 7.12 13.67
CA ALA A 44 -7.81 8.23 14.43
C ALA A 44 -7.32 8.31 15.89
N ALA A 45 -6.67 7.25 16.39
CA ALA A 45 -6.08 7.24 17.73
C ALA A 45 -4.78 6.43 17.77
N ASN A 46 -3.96 6.69 18.78
CA ASN A 46 -2.79 5.87 19.08
C ASN A 46 -3.20 4.41 19.26
N GLY A 47 -2.37 3.49 18.77
CA GLY A 47 -2.69 2.07 18.81
C GLY A 47 -1.54 1.19 18.40
N GLU A 48 -1.82 -0.09 18.29
CA GLU A 48 -0.87 -1.10 17.83
C GLU A 48 -1.31 -1.62 16.47
N PHE A 49 -0.36 -1.79 15.56
CA PHE A 49 -0.62 -2.49 14.31
C PHE A 49 -0.90 -3.97 14.59
N SER A 50 -1.88 -4.54 13.88
CA SER A 50 -2.17 -5.98 13.98
C SER A 50 -1.00 -6.82 13.48
N LEU A 51 -0.74 -7.93 14.18
CA LEU A 51 0.30 -8.90 13.86
C LEU A 51 -0.10 -9.79 12.68
N PHE A 52 0.85 -10.01 11.77
CA PHE A 52 0.77 -10.97 10.67
C PHE A 52 2.08 -11.76 10.57
N PRO A 53 2.19 -12.89 11.30
CA PRO A 53 3.38 -13.74 11.27
C PRO A 53 3.80 -14.12 9.84
N GLY A 54 5.10 -14.04 9.54
CA GLY A 54 5.66 -14.39 8.23
C GLY A 54 5.40 -13.36 7.12
N MET A 55 4.87 -12.19 7.44
CA MET A 55 4.66 -11.09 6.49
C MET A 55 5.64 -9.94 6.72
N GLU A 56 6.02 -9.25 5.65
CA GLU A 56 6.58 -7.90 5.66
C GLU A 56 5.45 -6.89 5.46
N ARG A 57 5.52 -5.74 6.12
CA ARG A 57 4.65 -4.60 5.88
C ARG A 57 5.47 -3.41 5.44
N ILE A 58 5.02 -2.76 4.37
CA ILE A 58 5.47 -1.42 4.00
C ILE A 58 4.30 -0.46 4.17
N VAL A 59 4.48 0.53 5.02
CA VAL A 59 3.50 1.60 5.28
C VAL A 59 3.99 2.90 4.64
N THR A 60 3.08 3.68 4.07
CA THR A 60 3.39 5.00 3.49
C THR A 60 2.31 6.00 3.90
N LEU A 61 2.66 7.03 4.66
CA LEU A 61 1.74 8.09 5.06
C LEU A 61 1.29 8.88 3.83
N LEU A 62 -0.02 8.93 3.57
CA LEU A 62 -0.64 9.65 2.46
C LEU A 62 -1.09 11.05 2.89
N GLU A 63 -1.81 11.12 4.02
CA GLU A 63 -2.41 12.35 4.55
C GLU A 63 -2.33 12.40 6.08
N GLY A 64 -2.43 13.59 6.65
CA GLY A 64 -2.42 13.83 8.09
C GLY A 64 -1.04 14.19 8.66
N GLY A 65 -0.96 14.24 9.99
CA GLY A 65 0.27 14.51 10.71
C GLY A 65 1.26 13.35 10.64
N GLU A 66 2.55 13.64 10.87
CA GLU A 66 3.56 12.59 11.01
C GLU A 66 3.17 11.59 12.11
N MET A 67 3.57 10.33 11.95
CA MET A 67 3.25 9.27 12.91
C MET A 67 4.54 8.66 13.45
N PHE A 68 4.66 8.55 14.77
CA PHE A 68 5.80 7.88 15.39
C PHE A 68 5.50 6.39 15.55
N LEU A 69 6.35 5.57 14.96
CA LEU A 69 6.31 4.11 15.00
C LEU A 69 7.42 3.60 15.93
N GLU A 70 7.05 2.76 16.88
CA GLU A 70 7.96 2.19 17.88
C GLU A 70 7.74 0.69 18.01
N SER A 71 8.82 -0.07 17.89
CA SER A 71 8.88 -1.48 18.23
C SER A 71 9.97 -1.68 19.28
N ALA A 72 9.61 -2.28 20.42
CA ALA A 72 10.55 -2.52 21.52
C ALA A 72 11.82 -3.20 21.01
N ASP A 73 12.98 -2.61 21.32
CA ASP A 73 14.31 -3.09 20.97
C ASP A 73 14.58 -3.35 19.47
N ARG A 74 13.77 -2.81 18.56
CA ARG A 74 13.95 -2.97 17.10
C ARG A 74 14.13 -1.67 16.37
N PHE A 75 13.19 -0.73 16.51
CA PHE A 75 13.28 0.57 15.85
C PHE A 75 12.38 1.62 16.50
N ASN A 76 12.77 2.87 16.29
CA ASN A 76 11.96 4.07 16.46
C ASN A 76 12.01 4.84 15.14
N HIS A 77 10.86 5.16 14.56
CA HIS A 77 10.78 5.77 13.24
C HIS A 77 9.65 6.80 13.18
N THR A 78 9.94 8.01 12.68
CA THR A 78 8.91 8.98 12.34
C THR A 78 8.50 8.78 10.89
N LEU A 79 7.29 8.26 10.66
CA LEU A 79 6.70 8.10 9.36
C LEU A 79 6.27 9.46 8.82
N LYS A 80 6.96 9.91 7.77
CA LYS A 80 6.72 11.20 7.10
C LYS A 80 5.87 11.03 5.84
N PRO A 81 5.18 12.09 5.39
CA PRO A 81 4.37 12.03 4.18
C PRO A 81 5.15 11.51 2.98
N LEU A 82 4.57 10.54 2.28
CA LEU A 82 5.08 9.93 1.05
C LEU A 82 6.46 9.26 1.18
N GLN A 83 6.85 8.87 2.41
CA GLN A 83 8.08 8.12 2.67
C GLN A 83 7.72 6.69 3.11
N PRO A 84 7.89 5.69 2.23
CA PRO A 84 7.62 4.30 2.58
C PRO A 84 8.59 3.78 3.66
N PHE A 85 8.05 3.07 4.64
CA PHE A 85 8.82 2.43 5.70
C PHE A 85 8.47 0.95 5.81
N SER A 86 9.48 0.07 5.78
CA SER A 86 9.32 -1.38 5.86
C SER A 86 9.63 -1.91 7.25
N PHE A 87 8.82 -2.87 7.73
CA PHE A 87 9.08 -3.64 8.94
C PHE A 87 8.43 -5.02 8.87
N ALA A 88 8.92 -5.97 9.66
CA ALA A 88 8.31 -7.29 9.77
C ALA A 88 6.98 -7.18 10.54
N ALA A 89 5.91 -7.76 9.99
CA ALA A 89 4.56 -7.62 10.53
C ALA A 89 4.28 -8.54 11.73
N ASP A 90 5.26 -9.32 12.17
CA ASP A 90 5.25 -10.09 13.42
C ASP A 90 5.80 -9.29 14.62
N LEU A 91 6.34 -8.10 14.38
CA LEU A 91 6.76 -7.18 15.43
C LEU A 91 5.55 -6.45 16.03
N VAL A 92 5.55 -6.29 17.36
CA VAL A 92 4.60 -5.39 18.03
C VAL A 92 5.04 -3.96 17.74
N VAL A 93 4.30 -3.28 16.86
CA VAL A 93 4.57 -1.89 16.47
C VAL A 93 3.46 -0.98 17.00
N LYS A 94 3.86 -0.03 17.84
CA LYS A 94 2.99 1.04 18.36
C LYS A 94 3.04 2.24 17.42
N ALA A 95 1.87 2.72 17.03
CA ALA A 95 1.66 3.95 16.28
C ALA A 95 1.20 5.06 17.22
N LYS A 96 1.93 6.17 17.26
CA LYS A 96 1.57 7.38 18.00
C LYS A 96 1.36 8.52 17.00
N LEU A 97 0.14 9.07 16.96
CA LEU A 97 -0.21 10.20 16.11
C LEU A 97 0.41 11.49 16.67
N THR A 98 1.09 12.26 15.82
CA THR A 98 1.62 13.56 16.22
C THR A 98 0.48 14.58 16.26
N ALA A 99 0.40 15.35 17.35
CA ALA A 99 -0.61 16.39 17.56
C ALA A 99 -2.08 15.90 17.49
N GLY A 100 -2.33 14.59 17.67
CA GLY A 100 -3.68 14.02 17.64
C GLY A 100 -4.38 14.11 16.28
N GLN A 101 -3.64 14.44 15.21
CA GLN A 101 -4.20 14.50 13.87
C GLN A 101 -4.39 13.10 13.31
N MET A 102 -5.58 12.82 12.79
CA MET A 102 -5.85 11.57 12.06
C MET A 102 -4.88 11.46 10.88
N SER A 103 -4.35 10.26 10.67
CA SER A 103 -3.49 9.94 9.52
C SER A 103 -4.19 8.97 8.58
N MET A 104 -3.87 9.06 7.30
CA MET A 104 -4.25 8.05 6.31
C MET A 104 -2.98 7.48 5.69
N ASP A 105 -2.85 6.16 5.65
CA ASP A 105 -1.68 5.49 5.11
C ASP A 105 -2.05 4.41 4.07
N PHE A 106 -1.14 4.22 3.12
CA PHE A 106 -1.14 3.07 2.21
C PHE A 106 -0.34 1.95 2.87
N ASN A 107 -0.91 0.75 2.91
CA ASN A 107 -0.25 -0.45 3.39
C ASN A 107 -0.14 -1.46 2.26
N ILE A 108 1.06 -2.00 2.06
CA ILE A 108 1.27 -3.25 1.32
C ILE A 108 1.88 -4.28 2.28
N MET A 109 1.31 -5.47 2.32
CA MET A 109 1.86 -6.61 3.04
C MET A 109 2.22 -7.72 2.07
N THR A 110 3.35 -8.38 2.28
CA THR A 110 3.84 -9.48 1.44
C THR A 110 4.36 -10.63 2.29
N ARG A 111 4.09 -11.88 1.88
CA ARG A 111 4.60 -13.08 2.54
C ARG A 111 6.08 -13.26 2.24
N LEU A 112 6.90 -13.30 3.29
CA LEU A 112 8.36 -13.18 3.24
C LEU A 112 9.05 -14.27 2.40
N ASP A 113 8.49 -15.48 2.38
CA ASP A 113 9.02 -16.66 1.69
C ASP A 113 8.53 -16.78 0.23
N VAL A 114 7.61 -15.91 -0.21
CA VAL A 114 7.00 -16.00 -1.55
C VAL A 114 7.25 -14.77 -2.41
N CYS A 115 7.13 -13.56 -1.86
CA CYS A 115 7.24 -12.33 -2.64
C CYS A 115 7.72 -11.14 -1.80
N LYS A 116 8.20 -10.10 -2.47
CA LYS A 116 8.63 -8.83 -1.85
C LYS A 116 7.99 -7.65 -2.57
N ALA A 117 7.62 -6.63 -1.80
CA ALA A 117 7.16 -5.36 -2.35
C ALA A 117 8.30 -4.34 -2.45
N LYS A 118 8.23 -3.48 -3.47
CA LYS A 118 8.96 -2.20 -3.51
C LYS A 118 7.95 -1.08 -3.67
N VAL A 119 8.01 -0.06 -2.82
CA VAL A 119 7.12 1.10 -2.90
C VAL A 119 7.94 2.34 -3.22
N ARG A 120 7.46 3.15 -4.16
CA ARG A 120 8.08 4.44 -4.51
C ARG A 120 7.02 5.45 -4.92
N ILE A 121 7.39 6.73 -4.87
CA ILE A 121 6.63 7.80 -5.50
C ILE A 121 7.18 7.98 -6.93
N ALA A 122 6.29 7.89 -7.91
CA ALA A 122 6.56 8.19 -9.31
C ALA A 122 6.12 9.63 -9.61
N GLU A 123 7.02 10.38 -10.23
CA GLU A 123 6.78 11.78 -10.65
C GLU A 123 6.93 11.96 -12.18
N ARG A 124 7.00 10.83 -12.92
CA ARG A 124 7.14 10.78 -14.38
C ARG A 124 6.53 9.51 -14.93
N THR A 125 6.29 9.51 -16.24
CA THR A 125 5.86 8.34 -17.02
C THR A 125 6.81 7.15 -16.82
N PHE A 126 6.26 5.95 -16.64
CA PHE A 126 7.03 4.70 -16.52
C PHE A 126 6.25 3.49 -17.05
N THR A 127 6.95 2.37 -17.21
CA THR A 127 6.36 1.09 -17.61
C THR A 127 6.76 0.01 -16.61
N THR A 128 5.80 -0.84 -16.23
CA THR A 128 5.97 -1.93 -15.26
C THR A 128 6.59 -3.18 -15.89
N PHE A 129 7.08 -4.10 -15.06
CA PHE A 129 7.51 -5.43 -15.53
C PHE A 129 6.32 -6.37 -15.64
N GLY A 130 6.23 -7.10 -16.77
CA GLY A 130 5.08 -7.95 -17.09
C GLY A 130 4.85 -9.13 -16.14
N SER A 131 5.89 -9.61 -15.47
CA SER A 131 5.83 -10.73 -14.52
C SER A 131 5.53 -10.32 -13.08
N ARG A 132 5.21 -9.03 -12.83
CA ARG A 132 5.05 -8.47 -11.50
C ARG A 132 3.65 -7.95 -11.28
N GLY A 133 3.12 -8.22 -10.10
CA GLY A 133 1.91 -7.55 -9.62
C GLY A 133 2.22 -6.13 -9.18
N GLY A 134 1.19 -5.36 -8.91
CA GLY A 134 1.38 -4.01 -8.38
C GLY A 134 0.10 -3.27 -8.08
N VAL A 135 0.27 -2.16 -7.39
CA VAL A 135 -0.80 -1.22 -7.06
C VAL A 135 -0.30 0.19 -7.31
N VAL A 136 -1.16 1.00 -7.92
CA VAL A 136 -0.92 2.42 -8.11
C VAL A 136 -2.03 3.22 -7.44
N PHE A 137 -1.66 4.33 -6.82
CA PHE A 137 -2.57 5.25 -6.15
C PHE A 137 -2.15 6.69 -6.46
N VAL A 138 -3.04 7.46 -7.06
CA VAL A 138 -2.75 8.85 -7.48
C VAL A 138 -2.83 9.76 -6.27
N ILE A 139 -1.70 10.40 -5.95
CA ILE A 139 -1.62 11.45 -4.94
C ILE A 139 -2.13 12.76 -5.56
N ASN A 140 -1.58 13.14 -6.72
CA ASN A 140 -2.03 14.28 -7.49
C ASN A 140 -1.66 14.17 -8.98
N GLY A 141 -2.23 15.09 -9.75
CA GLY A 141 -2.04 15.17 -11.19
C GLY A 141 -3.03 14.29 -11.97
N ALA A 142 -2.79 14.22 -13.28
CA ALA A 142 -3.57 13.44 -14.23
C ALA A 142 -2.72 12.31 -14.81
N TRP A 143 -3.05 11.06 -14.48
CA TRP A 143 -2.31 9.88 -14.90
C TRP A 143 -3.16 9.01 -15.83
N GLN A 144 -2.59 8.57 -16.95
CA GLN A 144 -3.25 7.64 -17.86
C GLN A 144 -2.67 6.23 -17.68
N LEU A 145 -3.56 5.24 -17.53
CA LEU A 145 -3.24 3.81 -17.49
C LEU A 145 -4.18 3.06 -18.44
N GLY A 146 -3.64 2.62 -19.58
CA GLY A 146 -4.46 2.16 -20.71
C GLY A 146 -5.35 3.29 -21.21
N ASP A 147 -6.65 3.03 -21.35
CA ASP A 147 -7.65 4.02 -21.77
C ASP A 147 -8.27 4.80 -20.59
N LYS A 148 -7.83 4.54 -19.35
CA LYS A 148 -8.37 5.20 -18.16
C LYS A 148 -7.52 6.39 -17.75
N LEU A 149 -8.19 7.51 -17.49
CA LEU A 149 -7.65 8.63 -16.74
C LEU A 149 -7.88 8.38 -15.25
N LEU A 150 -6.81 8.49 -14.45
CA LEU A 150 -6.81 8.41 -13.01
C LEU A 150 -6.39 9.78 -12.45
N THR A 151 -7.16 10.28 -11.49
CA THR A 151 -6.88 11.51 -10.73
C THR A 151 -6.76 11.18 -9.24
N THR A 152 -6.49 12.18 -8.41
CA THR A 152 -6.38 12.03 -6.94
C THR A 152 -7.41 11.06 -6.35
N ASP A 153 -6.94 10.20 -5.44
CA ASP A 153 -7.69 9.15 -4.75
C ASP A 153 -8.11 7.94 -5.60
N GLN A 154 -7.76 7.92 -6.88
CA GLN A 154 -8.01 6.80 -7.78
C GLN A 154 -6.74 5.97 -7.99
N GLY A 155 -6.96 4.72 -8.39
CA GLY A 155 -5.86 3.79 -8.58
C GLY A 155 -6.24 2.55 -9.36
N ALA A 156 -5.28 1.64 -9.45
CA ALA A 156 -5.48 0.33 -10.03
C ALA A 156 -4.57 -0.71 -9.36
N CYS A 157 -4.98 -1.96 -9.39
CA CYS A 157 -4.17 -3.11 -8.98
C CYS A 157 -4.19 -4.21 -10.05
N TRP A 158 -3.10 -4.97 -10.12
CA TRP A 158 -2.94 -6.09 -11.06
C TRP A 158 -2.00 -7.15 -10.47
N PHE A 159 -2.08 -8.38 -10.99
CA PHE A 159 -1.28 -9.53 -10.53
C PHE A 159 -0.10 -9.85 -11.46
N ASP A 160 -0.27 -9.50 -12.73
CA ASP A 160 0.71 -9.55 -13.80
C ASP A 160 0.32 -8.51 -14.87
N GLY A 161 1.15 -8.41 -15.92
CA GLY A 161 0.90 -7.52 -17.05
C GLY A 161 1.87 -6.35 -17.14
N ARG A 162 2.19 -5.99 -18.39
CA ARG A 162 3.05 -4.83 -18.70
C ARG A 162 2.16 -3.60 -18.90
N HIS A 163 2.30 -2.63 -18.01
CA HIS A 163 1.46 -1.44 -17.98
C HIS A 163 2.32 -0.19 -18.09
N THR A 164 1.91 0.74 -18.95
CA THR A 164 2.54 2.07 -19.04
C THR A 164 1.64 3.08 -18.36
N LEU A 165 2.19 3.78 -17.38
CA LEU A 165 1.55 4.87 -16.68
C LEU A 165 2.12 6.17 -17.20
N ARG A 166 1.27 6.99 -17.83
CA ARG A 166 1.66 8.27 -18.43
C ARG A 166 1.21 9.41 -17.55
N LEU A 167 2.13 10.29 -17.16
CA LEU A 167 1.80 11.56 -16.54
C LEU A 167 1.42 12.56 -17.64
N LEU A 168 0.19 13.09 -17.59
CA LEU A 168 -0.35 13.99 -18.63
C LEU A 168 -0.17 15.48 -18.31
N GLN A 169 0.36 15.80 -17.14
CA GLN A 169 0.59 17.18 -16.67
C GLN A 169 2.09 17.41 -16.38
N PRO A 170 2.56 18.67 -16.32
CA PRO A 170 3.97 18.96 -16.01
C PRO A 170 4.42 18.44 -14.64
N GLN A 171 3.49 18.30 -13.69
CA GLN A 171 3.72 17.80 -12.34
C GLN A 171 2.63 16.82 -11.96
N GLY A 172 2.99 15.81 -11.18
CA GLY A 172 2.06 14.82 -10.64
C GLY A 172 2.80 13.79 -9.82
N LYS A 173 2.15 13.22 -8.82
CA LYS A 173 2.69 12.21 -7.93
C LYS A 173 1.78 11.00 -7.89
N LEU A 174 2.37 9.83 -8.03
CA LEU A 174 1.69 8.54 -7.98
C LEU A 174 2.47 7.62 -7.05
N LEU A 175 1.82 7.07 -6.04
CA LEU A 175 2.40 5.96 -5.28
C LEU A 175 2.33 4.71 -6.16
N PHE A 176 3.45 4.00 -6.30
CA PHE A 176 3.54 2.72 -6.98
C PHE A 176 4.17 1.68 -6.06
N SER A 177 3.41 0.61 -5.82
CA SER A 177 3.88 -0.62 -5.21
C SER A 177 4.06 -1.69 -6.29
N GLU A 178 5.24 -2.28 -6.36
CA GLU A 178 5.58 -3.38 -7.27
C GLU A 178 5.84 -4.66 -6.48
N ILE A 179 5.22 -5.76 -6.88
CA ILE A 179 5.35 -7.07 -6.23
C ILE A 179 6.27 -7.96 -7.07
N ASN A 180 7.42 -8.30 -6.50
CA ASN A 180 8.39 -9.21 -7.11
C ASN A 180 8.33 -10.58 -6.45
N TRP A 181 8.00 -11.61 -7.22
CA TRP A 181 8.03 -13.00 -6.79
C TRP A 181 9.46 -13.48 -6.55
N LEU A 182 9.65 -14.28 -5.50
CA LEU A 182 10.92 -14.94 -5.23
C LEU A 182 11.12 -16.11 -6.20
N ALA A 183 12.37 -16.56 -6.34
CA ALA A 183 12.70 -17.67 -7.22
C ALA A 183 11.87 -18.92 -6.86
N GLY A 184 11.25 -19.54 -7.87
CA GLY A 184 10.37 -20.71 -7.67
C GLY A 184 8.90 -20.37 -7.41
N HIS A 185 8.54 -19.08 -7.35
CA HIS A 185 7.16 -18.62 -7.22
C HIS A 185 6.75 -17.75 -8.42
N SER A 186 5.47 -17.82 -8.79
CA SER A 186 4.85 -16.97 -9.80
C SER A 186 3.35 -16.78 -9.49
N PRO A 187 2.68 -15.77 -10.08
CA PRO A 187 1.24 -15.63 -9.95
C PRO A 187 0.46 -16.90 -10.33
N ASP A 188 0.91 -17.60 -11.38
CA ASP A 188 0.22 -18.79 -11.89
C ASP A 188 0.36 -20.01 -10.97
N GLN A 189 1.48 -20.11 -10.25
CA GLN A 189 1.77 -21.24 -9.36
C GLN A 189 1.05 -21.16 -8.02
N VAL A 190 0.53 -19.98 -7.67
CA VAL A 190 -0.02 -19.71 -6.33
C VAL A 190 -1.52 -19.37 -6.35
N GLN A 191 -2.16 -19.38 -7.52
CA GLN A 191 -3.62 -19.30 -7.66
C GLN A 191 -4.30 -20.63 -7.32
#